data_AF-A0A848GM06-F1
#
_entry.id   AF-A0A848GM06-F1
#
_cell.length_a   1.000
_cell.length_b   1.000
_cell.length_c   1.000
_cell.angle_alpha   90.00
_cell.angle_beta   90.00
_cell.angle_gamma   90.00
#
_symmetry.space_group_name_H-M   'P 1'
#
loop_
_entity.id
_entity.type
_entity.pdbx_description
1 polymer ?
#
loop_
_entity_poly.entity_id
_entity_poly.type
_entity_poly.pdbx_seq_one_letter_code
_entity_poly.pdbx_strand_id
1 'polypeptide(L)'
;MRPVLFWCGIATGLIAAALSVGYAVFYQAALGVDFSRVAPVTAIISANMGGAMVIMLACWLLERWKGQVPRSFNGWLVVFSVLSAGIPFGVSLPLDIPAPELFPGLTAPMHLLPALIWLVLQPWWTVKK
;
A
#
# COMPACT_ATOMS: atom_id res chain seq x y z
N MET A 1 -17.97 -6.34 12.79
CA MET A 1 -16.55 -5.96 12.69
C MET A 1 -16.18 -5.24 13.97
N ARG A 2 -15.03 -5.50 14.60
CA ARG A 2 -14.59 -4.61 15.68
C ARG A 2 -14.43 -3.22 15.05
N PRO A 3 -15.15 -2.17 15.50
CA PRO A 3 -15.12 -0.85 14.84
C PRO A 3 -13.69 -0.28 14.78
N VAL A 4 -12.87 -0.71 15.71
CA VAL A 4 -11.43 -0.51 15.78
C VAL A 4 -10.68 -0.90 14.49
N LEU A 5 -10.98 -2.06 13.87
CA LEU A 5 -10.29 -2.50 12.64
C LEU A 5 -10.63 -1.61 11.44
N PHE A 6 -11.86 -1.09 11.41
CA PHE A 6 -12.29 -0.15 10.37
C PHE A 6 -11.42 1.11 10.40
N TRP A 7 -11.31 1.74 11.57
CA TRP A 7 -10.53 2.94 11.76
C TRP A 7 -9.03 2.71 11.53
N CYS A 8 -8.52 1.54 11.92
CA CYS A 8 -7.14 1.14 11.62
C CYS A 8 -6.91 1.05 10.09
N GLY A 9 -7.85 0.49 9.32
CA GLY A 9 -7.77 0.42 7.87
C GLY A 9 -7.79 1.80 7.20
N ILE A 10 -8.69 2.69 7.62
CA ILE A 10 -8.75 4.07 7.11
C ILE A 10 -7.46 4.83 7.42
N ALA A 11 -6.98 4.78 8.68
CA ALA A 11 -5.74 5.43 9.07
C ALA A 11 -4.54 4.88 8.29
N THR A 12 -4.50 3.56 8.07
CA THR A 12 -3.47 2.90 7.26
C THR A 12 -3.45 3.47 5.84
N GLY A 13 -4.61 3.52 5.18
CA GLY A 13 -4.72 4.00 3.81
C GLY A 13 -4.31 5.47 3.67
N LEU A 14 -4.77 6.33 4.59
CA LEU A 14 -4.45 7.77 4.57
C LEU A 14 -2.95 8.03 4.75
N ILE A 15 -2.31 7.37 5.72
CA ILE A 15 -0.88 7.55 5.99
C ILE A 15 -0.05 6.97 4.84
N ALA A 16 -0.40 5.78 4.34
CA ALA A 16 0.29 5.17 3.21
C ALA A 16 0.16 6.00 1.93
N ALA A 17 -1.03 6.58 1.67
CA ALA A 17 -1.25 7.47 0.55
C ALA A 17 -0.42 8.76 0.67
N ALA A 18 -0.42 9.41 1.83
CA ALA A 18 0.36 10.63 2.06
C ALA A 18 1.87 10.38 1.86
N LEU A 19 2.39 9.28 2.40
CA LEU A 19 3.79 8.87 2.23
C LEU A 19 4.11 8.54 0.77
N SER A 20 3.21 7.84 0.06
CA SER A 20 3.39 7.52 -1.36
C SER A 20 3.42 8.78 -2.22
N VAL A 21 2.53 9.74 -1.97
CA VAL A 21 2.52 11.02 -2.71
C VAL A 21 3.80 11.81 -2.42
N GLY A 22 4.22 11.90 -1.15
CA GLY A 22 5.47 12.55 -0.78
C GLY A 22 6.69 11.90 -1.45
N TYR A 23 6.73 10.57 -1.46
CA TYR A 23 7.75 9.81 -2.18
C TYR A 23 7.74 10.11 -3.67
N ALA A 24 6.55 10.16 -4.29
CA ALA A 24 6.42 10.44 -5.72
C ALA A 24 6.95 11.83 -6.10
N VAL A 25 6.63 12.84 -5.30
CA VAL A 25 7.12 14.21 -5.51
C VAL A 25 8.63 14.25 -5.38
N PHE A 26 9.18 13.67 -4.30
CA PHE A 26 10.62 13.66 -4.06
C PHE A 26 11.38 12.89 -5.17
N TYR A 27 10.91 11.70 -5.53
CA TYR A 27 11.55 10.83 -6.51
C TYR A 27 11.62 11.48 -7.90
N GLN A 28 10.49 12.02 -8.36
CA GLN A 28 10.40 12.69 -9.66
C GLN A 28 11.27 13.95 -9.71
N ALA A 29 11.27 14.75 -8.64
CA ALA A 29 12.10 15.94 -8.54
C ALA A 29 13.61 15.59 -8.51
N ALA A 30 14.01 14.55 -7.77
CA ALA A 30 15.40 14.15 -7.63
C ALA A 30 15.99 13.56 -8.92
N LEU A 31 15.17 12.90 -9.75
CA LEU A 31 15.61 12.24 -10.97
C LEU A 31 15.26 12.99 -12.26
N GLY A 32 14.49 14.09 -12.17
CA GLY A 32 14.09 14.88 -13.34
C GLY A 32 13.16 14.13 -14.29
N VAL A 33 12.28 13.27 -13.76
CA VAL A 33 11.33 12.45 -14.52
C VAL A 33 9.88 12.83 -14.19
N ASP A 34 8.96 12.60 -15.14
CA ASP A 34 7.53 12.82 -14.94
C ASP A 34 6.72 11.57 -15.32
N PHE A 35 6.11 10.96 -14.30
CA PHE A 35 5.24 9.81 -14.41
C PHE A 35 3.77 10.16 -14.13
N SER A 36 3.41 11.46 -14.03
CA SER A 36 2.06 11.91 -13.68
C SER A 36 0.97 11.39 -14.62
N ARG A 37 1.32 11.08 -15.87
CA ARG A 37 0.40 10.49 -16.86
C ARG A 37 0.03 9.04 -16.54
N VAL A 38 0.92 8.26 -15.91
CA VAL A 38 0.74 6.82 -15.65
C VAL A 38 0.53 6.50 -14.17
N ALA A 39 1.08 7.32 -13.28
CA ALA A 39 0.86 7.26 -11.83
C ALA A 39 0.40 8.63 -11.31
N PRO A 40 -0.78 9.14 -11.73
CA PRO A 40 -1.30 10.38 -11.20
C PRO A 40 -1.56 10.28 -9.70
N VAL A 41 -1.53 11.41 -9.00
CA VAL A 41 -1.75 11.49 -7.54
C VAL A 41 -3.04 10.77 -7.12
N THR A 42 -4.12 10.89 -7.90
CA THR A 42 -5.40 10.21 -7.64
C THR A 42 -5.27 8.69 -7.72
N ALA A 43 -4.48 8.15 -8.65
CA ALA A 43 -4.19 6.72 -8.73
C ALA A 43 -3.36 6.24 -7.53
N ILE A 44 -2.35 7.02 -7.13
CA ILE A 44 -1.52 6.70 -5.96
C ILE A 44 -2.37 6.65 -4.69
N ILE A 45 -3.21 7.65 -4.46
CA ILE A 45 -4.09 7.72 -3.28
C ILE A 45 -5.08 6.55 -3.29
N SER A 46 -5.77 6.33 -4.42
CA SER A 46 -6.78 5.27 -4.52
C SER A 46 -6.17 3.87 -4.39
N ALA A 47 -4.98 3.62 -4.93
CA ALA A 47 -4.27 2.35 -4.78
C ALA A 47 -3.90 2.06 -3.32
N ASN A 48 -3.38 3.06 -2.60
CA ASN A 48 -3.04 2.91 -1.18
C ASN A 48 -4.28 2.70 -0.30
N MET A 49 -5.34 3.47 -0.56
CA MET A 49 -6.63 3.29 0.12
C MET A 49 -7.23 1.90 -0.18
N GLY A 50 -7.22 1.47 -1.44
CA GLY A 50 -7.68 0.16 -1.87
C GLY A 50 -6.88 -0.97 -1.20
N GLY A 51 -5.55 -0.86 -1.18
CA GLY A 51 -4.68 -1.79 -0.47
C GLY A 51 -5.04 -1.90 1.01
N ALA A 52 -5.18 -0.78 1.71
CA ALA A 52 -5.57 -0.77 3.12
C ALA A 52 -6.98 -1.35 3.37
N MET A 53 -7.93 -1.10 2.47
CA MET A 53 -9.28 -1.68 2.54
C MET A 53 -9.26 -3.20 2.34
N VAL A 54 -8.44 -3.72 1.42
CA VAL A 54 -8.27 -5.17 1.21
C VAL A 54 -7.69 -5.83 2.46
N ILE A 55 -6.68 -5.20 3.09
CA ILE A 55 -6.10 -5.70 4.34
C ILE A 55 -7.17 -5.77 5.44
N MET A 56 -7.91 -4.68 5.64
CA MET A 56 -9.01 -4.60 6.61
C MET A 56 -10.07 -5.68 6.35
N LEU A 57 -10.48 -5.86 5.09
CA LEU A 57 -11.47 -6.87 4.70
C LEU A 57 -10.96 -8.28 4.99
N ALA A 58 -9.69 -8.57 4.67
CA ALA A 58 -9.07 -9.85 4.95
C ALA A 58 -9.02 -10.15 6.46
N CYS A 59 -8.64 -9.16 7.28
CA CYS A 59 -8.69 -9.29 8.74
C CYS A 59 -10.11 -9.55 9.25
N TRP A 60 -11.09 -8.80 8.76
CA TRP A 60 -12.49 -8.99 9.17
C TRP A 60 -13.02 -10.38 8.82
N LEU A 61 -12.71 -10.87 7.62
CA LEU A 61 -13.12 -12.20 7.18
C LEU A 61 -12.47 -13.30 8.03
N LEU A 62 -11.18 -13.14 8.37
CA LEU A 62 -10.46 -14.07 9.25
C LEU A 62 -11.02 -14.05 10.68
N GLU A 63 -11.34 -12.88 11.24
CA GLU A 63 -12.04 -12.81 12.53
C GLU A 63 -13.40 -13.51 12.47
N ARG A 64 -14.15 -13.35 11.37
CA ARG A 64 -15.47 -13.96 11.22
C ARG A 64 -15.40 -15.49 11.13
N TRP A 65 -14.38 -16.02 10.47
CA TRP A 65 -14.23 -17.45 10.25
C TRP A 65 -13.54 -18.17 11.42
N LYS A 66 -12.44 -17.62 11.92
CA LYS A 66 -11.59 -18.26 12.93
C LYS A 66 -11.75 -17.68 14.35
N GLY A 67 -12.59 -16.66 14.52
CA GLY A 67 -12.78 -15.95 15.79
C GLY A 67 -11.64 -14.99 16.16
N GLN A 68 -10.51 -15.07 15.45
CA GLN A 68 -9.32 -14.24 15.65
C GLN A 68 -8.48 -14.15 14.37
N VAL A 69 -7.75 -13.04 14.20
CA VAL A 69 -6.75 -12.92 13.14
C VAL A 69 -5.50 -13.72 13.55
N PRO A 70 -5.08 -14.74 12.80
CA PRO A 70 -3.89 -15.52 13.14
C PRO A 70 -2.64 -14.65 13.03
N ARG A 71 -1.65 -14.85 13.91
CA ARG A 71 -0.38 -14.09 13.90
C ARG A 71 0.38 -14.24 12.58
N SER A 72 0.22 -15.37 11.88
CA SER A 72 0.80 -15.62 10.57
C SER A 72 0.24 -14.71 9.46
N PHE A 73 -0.91 -14.06 9.67
CA PHE A 73 -1.48 -13.10 8.72
C PHE A 73 -0.50 -11.99 8.37
N ASN A 74 0.23 -11.47 9.36
CA ASN A 74 1.19 -10.39 9.16
C ASN A 74 2.36 -10.83 8.27
N GLY A 75 2.80 -12.08 8.39
CA GLY A 75 3.82 -12.64 7.49
C GLY A 75 3.29 -12.75 6.05
N TRP A 76 2.08 -13.27 5.87
CA TRP A 76 1.44 -13.34 4.55
C TRP A 76 1.21 -11.96 3.94
N LEU A 77 0.84 -10.97 4.74
CA LEU A 77 0.66 -9.59 4.30
C LEU A 77 1.95 -9.03 3.69
N VAL A 78 3.10 -9.22 4.37
CA VAL A 78 4.41 -8.80 3.84
C VAL A 78 4.72 -9.53 2.53
N VAL A 79 4.52 -10.85 2.48
CA VAL A 79 4.74 -11.64 1.25
C VAL A 79 3.91 -11.10 0.09
N PHE A 80 2.61 -10.89 0.29
CA PHE A 80 1.74 -10.35 -0.77
C PHE A 80 2.12 -8.93 -1.18
N SER A 81 2.54 -8.08 -0.25
CA SER A 81 3.03 -6.73 -0.59
C SER A 81 4.32 -6.77 -1.42
N VAL A 82 5.26 -7.66 -1.09
CA VAL A 82 6.49 -7.85 -1.90
C VAL A 82 6.15 -8.38 -3.28
N LEU A 83 5.25 -9.37 -3.39
CA LEU A 83 4.79 -9.87 -4.69
C LEU A 83 4.09 -8.76 -5.50
N SER A 84 3.27 -7.96 -4.83
CA SER A 84 2.57 -6.81 -5.43
C SER A 84 3.55 -5.75 -5.95
N ALA A 85 4.66 -5.52 -5.24
CA ALA A 85 5.74 -4.64 -5.69
C ALA A 85 6.46 -5.14 -6.95
N GLY A 86 6.26 -6.39 -7.35
CA GLY A 86 6.72 -6.93 -8.63
C GLY A 86 5.87 -6.51 -9.83
N ILE A 87 4.60 -6.10 -9.61
CA ILE A 87 3.67 -5.76 -10.68
C ILE A 87 4.20 -4.65 -11.62
N PRO A 88 4.79 -3.55 -11.11
CA PRO A 88 5.29 -2.49 -11.98
C PRO A 88 6.36 -2.90 -12.99
N PHE A 89 7.12 -3.95 -12.72
CA PHE A 89 8.14 -4.47 -13.63
C PHE A 89 7.54 -5.12 -14.89
N GLY A 90 6.27 -5.52 -14.84
CA GLY A 90 5.55 -6.12 -15.97
C GLY A 90 4.70 -5.13 -16.77
N VAL A 91 4.65 -3.86 -16.39
CA VAL A 91 3.78 -2.86 -17.05
C VAL A 91 4.50 -2.25 -18.25
N SER A 92 3.88 -2.34 -19.43
CA SER A 92 4.34 -1.61 -20.62
C SER A 92 3.93 -0.14 -20.56
N LEU A 93 4.90 0.76 -20.57
CA LEU A 93 4.66 2.20 -20.58
C LEU A 93 4.55 2.76 -22.01
N PRO A 94 3.88 3.91 -22.17
CA PRO A 94 3.88 4.64 -23.43
C PRO A 94 5.31 4.97 -23.90
N LEU A 95 5.54 4.87 -25.21
CA LEU A 95 6.87 5.06 -25.83
C LEU A 95 7.44 6.48 -25.70
N ASP A 96 6.59 7.44 -25.34
CA ASP A 96 6.93 8.85 -25.16
C ASP A 96 7.33 9.21 -23.71
N ILE A 97 7.30 8.25 -22.78
CA ILE A 97 7.83 8.47 -21.42
C ILE A 97 9.36 8.33 -21.43
N PRO A 98 10.11 9.36 -21.01
CA PRO A 98 11.56 9.27 -20.88
C PRO A 98 11.95 8.38 -19.69
N ALA A 99 13.00 7.59 -19.86
CA ALA A 99 13.54 6.68 -18.84
C ALA A 99 12.46 5.78 -18.16
N PRO A 100 11.69 5.00 -18.95
CA PRO A 100 10.62 4.14 -18.42
C PRO A 100 11.11 3.10 -17.40
N GLU A 101 12.38 2.73 -17.44
CA GLU A 101 13.04 1.84 -16.48
C GLU A 101 13.07 2.38 -15.04
N LEU A 102 12.85 3.68 -14.83
CA LEU A 102 12.77 4.29 -13.50
C LEU A 102 11.38 4.14 -12.86
N PHE A 103 10.36 3.78 -13.63
CA PHE A 103 8.99 3.66 -13.13
C PHE A 103 8.80 2.60 -12.04
N PRO A 104 9.40 1.38 -12.12
CA PRO A 104 9.36 0.44 -11.01
C PRO A 104 10.03 0.99 -9.74
N GLY A 105 11.06 1.82 -9.89
CA GLY A 105 11.71 2.51 -8.77
C GLY A 105 10.76 3.43 -8.01
N LEU A 106 9.88 4.14 -8.74
CA LEU A 106 8.82 4.97 -8.14
C LEU A 106 7.74 4.12 -7.47
N THR A 107 7.23 3.10 -8.17
CA THR A 107 5.96 2.46 -7.77
C THR A 107 6.17 1.28 -6.84
N ALA A 108 7.19 0.45 -7.02
CA ALA A 108 7.40 -0.75 -6.19
C ALA A 108 7.45 -0.46 -4.67
N PRO A 109 8.14 0.60 -4.19
CA PRO A 109 8.09 0.97 -2.77
C PRO A 109 6.69 1.32 -2.26
N MET A 110 5.85 1.94 -3.10
CA MET A 110 4.48 2.33 -2.73
C MET A 110 3.58 1.12 -2.44
N HIS A 111 3.82 -0.03 -3.09
CA HIS A 111 3.06 -1.27 -2.83
C HIS A 111 3.32 -1.86 -1.43
N LEU A 112 4.45 -1.49 -0.80
CA LEU A 112 4.81 -1.95 0.54
C LEU A 112 4.15 -1.10 1.63
N LEU A 113 3.86 0.17 1.36
CA LEU A 113 3.43 1.13 2.37
C LEU A 113 2.14 0.73 3.10
N PRO A 114 1.06 0.28 2.44
CA PRO A 114 -0.14 -0.15 3.15
C PRO A 114 0.12 -1.27 4.18
N ALA A 115 0.94 -2.26 3.82
CA ALA A 115 1.30 -3.34 4.74
C ALA A 115 2.18 -2.85 5.89
N LEU A 116 3.21 -2.06 5.60
CA LEU A 116 4.12 -1.54 6.63
C LEU A 116 3.36 -0.67 7.65
N ILE A 117 2.51 0.24 7.17
CA ILE A 117 1.70 1.08 8.05
C ILE A 117 0.69 0.24 8.83
N TRP A 118 0.05 -0.75 8.21
CA TRP A 118 -0.85 -1.66 8.93
C TRP A 118 -0.12 -2.35 10.09
N LEU A 119 1.08 -2.90 9.86
CA LEU A 119 1.86 -3.60 10.88
C LEU A 119 2.27 -2.68 12.03
N VAL A 120 2.50 -1.40 11.75
CA VAL A 120 2.81 -0.39 12.77
C VAL A 120 1.56 -0.05 13.58
N LEU A 121 0.40 0.15 12.94
CA LEU A 121 -0.83 0.61 13.61
C LEU A 121 -1.59 -0.52 14.31
N GLN A 122 -1.68 -1.71 13.70
CA GLN A 122 -2.50 -2.81 14.18
C GLN A 122 -2.32 -3.13 15.69
N PRO A 123 -1.09 -3.18 16.25
CA PRO A 123 -0.90 -3.46 17.68
C PRO A 123 -1.61 -2.44 18.58
N TRP A 124 -1.56 -1.15 18.24
CA TRP A 124 -2.15 -0.07 19.05
C TRP A 124 -3.67 -0.15 19.15
N TRP A 125 -4.29 -0.75 18.14
CA TRP A 125 -5.74 -0.90 18.06
C TRP A 125 -6.24 -2.28 18.52
N THR A 126 -5.43 -3.33 18.39
CA THR A 126 -5.86 -4.71 18.70
C THR A 126 -5.44 -5.22 20.07
N VAL A 127 -4.45 -4.59 20.72
CA VAL A 127 -4.09 -4.90 22.11
C VAL A 127 -5.26 -4.55 23.02
N LYS A 128 -5.86 -5.58 23.64
CA LYS A 128 -6.75 -5.40 24.79
C LYS A 128 -5.88 -4.84 25.93
N LYS A 129 -6.24 -3.67 26.45
CA LYS A 129 -5.94 -3.36 27.85
C LYS A 129 -6.78 -4.28 28.74
#